data_AF-A0A8J2N4I3-F1
#
_entry.id   AF-A0A8J2N4I3-F1
#
_cell.length_a   1.000
_cell.length_b   1.000
_cell.length_c   1.000
_cell.angle_alpha   90.00
_cell.angle_beta   90.00
_cell.angle_gamma   90.00
#
_symmetry.space_group_name_H-M   'P 1'
#
loop_
_entity.id
_entity.type
_entity.pdbx_description
1 polymer ?
#
loop_
_entity_poly.entity_id
_entity_poly.type
_entity_poly.pdbx_seq_one_letter_code
_entity_poly.pdbx_strand_id
1 'polypeptide(L)'
;MTRGSITCDTSLPKTPTTPLAPSTPTSAKPLRTTPASKSPRNPSNKFWVQEQQRRIFLEHLRRWSVSHDSSTFFQGKISLQPPEPGVNEEIALGKSVTCILTDSSFTDCRKIVAVRLFQSQKDSKKSTTRGPERTTDNKSTGLPSSDMKLSEHREGCCTGEEDPWPLSPSKPNPSTSYYKLVFRCGSGWLSARDYLNKLYFTHLAARLPGRHTHCVTDTADFIFGVRSQALGPPPSTKDTVPIQPLFHPFQRLPTELQEMILMTAAGLTRDCDLTNDPRKTNTKTTERPVSLSTMLCISRHIYTTMQPYIFHSTTFHFGLSGTTNFLWQSGPVHRSQIRRLAFHFGKNALLHCVRWLAADPIFDLLEPPQPSGGSGLPLFWRCQLRALAQEVHLLELVVDIDGMPKADIAMVVRILRGVFGSVERVKFVEGSTPGKTVVVDKGDERLAGLGRGSWREMVKGYIERYRRQIGWHNWHFKMDLVPLREEEVDDLMDKEMEFFDS
;
A
#
# COMPACT_ATOMS: atom_id res chain seq x y z
N MET A 1 43.70 14.82 48.85
CA MET A 1 43.34 16.01 48.03
C MET A 1 41.95 16.49 48.46
N THR A 2 41.55 17.71 48.09
CA THR A 2 40.40 18.44 48.68
C THR A 2 39.03 18.10 48.06
N ARG A 3 37.86 18.51 48.61
CA ARG A 3 37.28 18.40 49.97
C ARG A 3 35.83 18.96 49.93
N GLY A 4 34.81 18.15 50.28
CA GLY A 4 33.41 18.60 50.50
C GLY A 4 32.60 18.94 49.24
N SER A 5 31.27 19.18 49.32
CA SER A 5 30.29 18.77 50.35
C SER A 5 28.85 18.83 49.80
N ILE A 6 27.92 18.11 50.44
CA ILE A 6 26.46 18.22 50.23
C ILE A 6 25.89 19.32 51.15
N THR A 7 24.89 20.08 50.70
CA THR A 7 23.72 20.51 51.49
C THR A 7 22.64 21.16 50.59
N CYS A 8 21.37 20.91 50.92
CA CYS A 8 20.27 21.82 50.57
C CYS A 8 19.99 22.71 51.79
N ASP A 9 19.33 23.86 51.62
CA ASP A 9 18.51 24.41 52.70
C ASP A 9 17.34 25.27 52.17
N THR A 10 16.47 25.72 53.09
CA THR A 10 15.05 25.94 52.86
C THR A 10 14.56 27.22 53.56
N SER A 11 13.71 28.04 52.92
CA SER A 11 12.75 28.89 53.66
C SER A 11 11.67 29.54 52.78
N LEU A 12 10.41 29.39 53.23
CA LEU A 12 9.35 30.40 53.07
C LEU A 12 9.43 31.38 54.27
N PRO A 13 8.97 32.63 54.14
CA PRO A 13 7.67 32.95 54.74
C PRO A 13 6.84 34.00 53.95
N LYS A 14 5.83 34.58 54.61
CA LYS A 14 4.69 35.33 54.03
C LYS A 14 4.87 36.87 54.05
N THR A 15 3.92 37.53 53.36
CA THR A 15 3.53 38.96 53.35
C THR A 15 3.54 39.67 54.71
N PRO A 16 3.69 41.02 54.79
CA PRO A 16 2.52 41.91 54.59
C PRO A 16 2.72 43.37 54.07
N THR A 17 1.63 43.92 53.51
CA THR A 17 1.09 45.30 53.61
C THR A 17 1.77 46.55 52.97
N THR A 18 0.89 47.45 52.53
CA THR A 18 1.00 48.80 51.91
C THR A 18 1.56 49.88 52.87
N PRO A 19 1.97 51.06 52.36
CA PRO A 19 1.05 52.22 52.39
C PRO A 19 1.08 53.09 51.09
N LEU A 20 0.34 54.20 51.08
CA LEU A 20 -0.07 54.95 49.88
C LEU A 20 -0.06 56.47 50.15
N ALA A 21 -0.03 57.29 49.09
CA ALA A 21 -0.31 58.74 49.04
C ALA A 21 0.81 59.69 49.59
N PRO A 22 0.81 61.02 49.29
CA PRO A 22 -0.26 61.80 48.63
C PRO A 22 0.12 62.80 47.50
N SER A 23 -0.93 63.41 46.95
CA SER A 23 -1.05 64.77 46.36
C SER A 23 -0.40 65.18 45.01
N THR A 24 -1.30 65.46 44.06
CA THR A 24 -1.33 66.54 43.03
C THR A 24 -0.98 67.96 43.55
N PRO A 25 -0.88 69.04 42.71
CA PRO A 25 -1.17 69.22 41.27
C PRO A 25 0.08 69.81 40.51
N THR A 26 0.12 70.61 39.41
CA THR A 26 -0.87 71.34 38.55
C THR A 26 -0.26 71.70 37.17
N SER A 27 -1.04 71.66 36.07
CA SER A 27 -0.78 72.34 34.77
C SER A 27 0.49 71.91 33.97
N ALA A 28 0.60 71.98 32.65
CA ALA A 28 -0.13 72.80 31.66
C ALA A 28 -0.23 72.13 30.25
N LYS A 29 -0.54 72.93 29.22
CA LYS A 29 -0.90 72.54 27.85
C LYS A 29 0.24 71.86 27.04
N PRO A 30 -0.08 71.02 26.04
CA PRO A 30 0.90 70.22 25.30
C PRO A 30 1.69 71.03 24.25
N LEU A 31 2.94 70.63 24.02
CA LEU A 31 3.74 71.06 22.87
C LEU A 31 4.32 69.85 22.12
N ARG A 32 4.36 69.97 20.78
CA ARG A 32 4.67 68.94 19.77
C ARG A 32 5.83 67.99 20.14
N THR A 33 5.55 66.69 20.21
CA THR A 33 6.58 65.64 20.07
C THR A 33 6.90 65.39 18.58
N THR A 34 8.18 65.25 18.27
CA THR A 34 8.71 64.86 16.96
C THR A 34 8.54 63.34 16.73
N PRO A 35 8.56 62.86 15.47
CA PRO A 35 8.36 61.44 15.16
C PRO A 35 9.56 60.60 15.62
N ALA A 36 9.29 59.55 16.40
CA ALA A 36 10.31 58.60 16.83
C ALA A 36 10.91 57.82 15.64
N SER A 37 12.23 57.62 15.67
CA SER A 37 12.95 56.89 14.62
C SER A 37 12.62 55.39 14.64
N LYS A 38 12.55 54.76 13.46
CA LYS A 38 12.29 53.33 13.32
C LYS A 38 13.59 52.54 13.53
N SER A 39 13.60 51.65 14.51
CA SER A 39 14.73 50.76 14.81
C SER A 39 15.13 49.89 13.60
N PRO A 40 16.44 49.59 13.38
CA PRO A 40 16.89 48.85 12.20
C PRO A 40 16.35 47.42 12.15
N ARG A 41 15.72 47.05 11.03
CA ARG A 41 15.26 45.67 10.78
C ARG A 41 16.44 44.75 10.45
N ASN A 42 16.83 43.90 11.40
CA ASN A 42 17.85 42.85 11.23
C ASN A 42 17.63 42.05 9.92
N PRO A 43 18.62 42.03 8.99
CA PRO A 43 18.47 41.37 7.69
C PRO A 43 18.41 39.84 7.79
N SER A 44 19.13 39.22 8.73
CA SER A 44 19.23 37.76 8.87
C SER A 44 17.88 37.11 9.15
N ASN A 45 16.99 37.81 9.86
CA ASN A 45 15.62 37.34 10.13
C ASN A 45 14.76 37.29 8.84
N LYS A 46 14.99 38.20 7.87
CA LYS A 46 14.23 38.21 6.60
C LYS A 46 14.47 36.94 5.78
N PHE A 47 15.73 36.56 5.61
CA PHE A 47 16.10 35.35 4.86
C PHE A 47 15.53 34.09 5.50
N TRP A 48 15.52 34.00 6.83
CA TRP A 48 14.91 32.88 7.55
C TRP A 48 13.39 32.80 7.33
N VAL A 49 12.68 33.93 7.39
CA VAL A 49 11.24 33.99 7.10
C VAL A 49 10.93 33.61 5.65
N GLN A 50 11.73 34.11 4.68
CA GLN A 50 11.57 33.78 3.25
C GLN A 50 11.82 32.30 2.97
N GLU A 51 12.86 31.70 3.55
CA GLU A 51 13.14 30.27 3.43
C GLU A 51 12.04 29.41 4.06
N GLN A 52 11.49 29.83 5.21
CA GLN A 52 10.37 29.13 5.84
C GLN A 52 9.08 29.25 5.00
N GLN A 53 8.80 30.41 4.41
CA GLN A 53 7.71 30.60 3.43
C GLN A 53 7.90 29.72 2.19
N ARG A 54 9.12 29.67 1.64
CA ARG A 54 9.51 28.83 0.48
C ARG A 54 9.24 27.35 0.77
N ARG A 55 9.65 26.83 1.93
CA ARG A 55 9.39 25.46 2.38
C ARG A 55 7.90 25.15 2.51
N ILE A 56 7.14 26.01 3.19
CA ILE A 56 5.70 25.84 3.40
C ILE A 56 4.97 25.80 2.05
N PHE A 57 5.28 26.72 1.12
CA PHE A 57 4.67 26.73 -0.21
C PHE A 57 5.02 25.48 -1.02
N LEU A 58 6.29 25.05 -1.02
CA LEU A 58 6.71 23.80 -1.67
C LEU A 58 6.02 22.56 -1.08
N GLU A 59 5.79 22.53 0.23
CA GLU A 59 5.06 21.43 0.86
C GLU A 59 3.60 21.39 0.42
N HIS A 60 2.91 22.54 0.42
CA HIS A 60 1.54 22.62 -0.12
C HIS A 60 1.49 22.28 -1.62
N LEU A 61 2.51 22.64 -2.40
CA LEU A 61 2.61 22.32 -3.82
C LEU A 61 2.88 20.82 -4.08
N ARG A 62 3.63 20.15 -3.21
CA ARG A 62 3.79 18.67 -3.21
C ARG A 62 2.48 17.97 -2.81
N ARG A 63 1.81 18.44 -1.75
CA ARG A 63 0.49 17.95 -1.35
C ARG A 63 -0.54 18.13 -2.48
N TRP A 64 -0.44 19.21 -3.24
CA TRP A 64 -1.23 19.46 -4.46
C TRP A 64 -0.91 18.46 -5.58
N SER A 65 0.35 18.31 -6.01
CA SER A 65 0.67 17.52 -7.20
C SER A 65 0.40 16.02 -7.05
N VAL A 66 0.41 15.50 -5.81
CA VAL A 66 0.05 14.11 -5.49
C VAL A 66 -1.47 13.87 -5.45
N SER A 67 -2.30 14.92 -5.38
CA SER A 67 -3.75 14.80 -5.14
C SER A 67 -4.67 15.45 -6.18
N HIS A 68 -4.14 16.16 -7.16
CA HIS A 68 -4.92 17.06 -8.03
C HIS A 68 -5.08 16.56 -9.47
N ASP A 69 -6.29 16.71 -10.03
CA ASP A 69 -6.65 16.45 -11.43
C ASP A 69 -6.04 17.51 -12.38
N SER A 70 -4.71 17.55 -12.43
CA SER A 70 -3.91 18.64 -13.01
C SER A 70 -3.78 18.59 -14.53
N SER A 71 -3.74 17.40 -15.11
CA SER A 71 -3.87 17.10 -16.54
C SER A 71 -3.81 15.58 -16.69
N THR A 72 -4.46 15.03 -17.71
CA THR A 72 -4.27 13.63 -18.13
C THR A 72 -3.20 13.48 -19.22
N PHE A 73 -2.61 14.59 -19.70
CA PHE A 73 -1.73 14.63 -20.86
C PHE A 73 -0.36 15.25 -20.55
N PHE A 74 -0.31 16.26 -19.68
CA PHE A 74 0.94 16.94 -19.32
C PHE A 74 1.73 16.17 -18.25
N GLN A 75 2.99 15.87 -18.55
CA GLN A 75 3.99 15.38 -17.60
C GLN A 75 5.13 16.40 -17.49
N GLY A 76 5.50 16.79 -16.28
CA GLY A 76 6.43 17.90 -16.09
C GLY A 76 6.91 18.10 -14.67
N LYS A 77 7.44 19.30 -14.42
CA LYS A 77 7.94 19.76 -13.13
C LYS A 77 7.55 21.23 -12.96
N ILE A 78 7.20 21.63 -11.74
CA ILE A 78 7.06 23.04 -11.38
C ILE A 78 8.07 23.37 -10.28
N SER A 79 8.84 24.42 -10.49
CA SER A 79 9.92 24.85 -9.60
C SER A 79 9.71 26.31 -9.21
N LEU A 80 10.01 26.66 -7.97
CA LEU A 80 10.04 28.08 -7.58
C LEU A 80 11.20 28.79 -8.29
N GLN A 81 10.96 30.01 -8.77
CA GLN A 81 12.03 30.85 -9.32
C GLN A 81 13.08 31.13 -8.22
N PRO A 82 14.38 31.26 -8.56
CA PRO A 82 15.36 31.84 -7.65
C PRO A 82 14.97 33.30 -7.33
N PRO A 83 15.03 33.75 -6.07
CA PRO A 83 14.67 35.12 -5.73
C PRO A 83 15.65 36.11 -6.38
N GLU A 84 15.14 37.11 -7.09
CA GLU A 84 15.98 38.12 -7.73
C GLU A 84 16.66 39.02 -6.68
N PRO A 85 17.96 39.35 -6.84
CA PRO A 85 18.72 40.09 -5.84
C PRO A 85 18.19 41.52 -5.67
N GLY A 86 17.46 41.74 -4.58
CA GLY A 86 16.82 43.02 -4.22
C GLY A 86 15.30 43.00 -4.25
N VAL A 87 14.68 42.04 -4.94
CA VAL A 87 13.21 41.90 -5.02
C VAL A 87 12.72 41.09 -3.82
N ASN A 88 11.85 41.69 -3.00
CA ASN A 88 11.21 40.98 -1.89
C ASN A 88 9.89 40.33 -2.37
N GLU A 89 9.99 39.21 -3.08
CA GLU A 89 8.80 38.40 -3.41
C GLU A 89 8.16 37.82 -2.14
N GLU A 90 6.85 38.01 -1.97
CA GLU A 90 6.06 37.48 -0.85
C GLU A 90 5.48 36.11 -1.21
N ILE A 91 6.21 35.05 -0.87
CA ILE A 91 5.75 33.67 -1.11
C ILE A 91 4.70 33.29 -0.06
N ALA A 92 3.42 33.25 -0.46
CA ALA A 92 2.32 32.84 0.42
C ALA A 92 1.14 32.21 -0.35
N LEU A 93 0.32 31.43 0.34
CA LEU A 93 -0.92 30.88 -0.22
C LEU A 93 -1.87 31.99 -0.68
N GLY A 94 -2.56 31.78 -1.79
CA GLY A 94 -3.44 32.76 -2.45
C GLY A 94 -2.74 33.96 -3.11
N LYS A 95 -1.48 34.26 -2.75
CA LYS A 95 -0.65 35.26 -3.46
C LYS A 95 -0.16 34.70 -4.80
N SER A 96 0.18 35.61 -5.71
CA SER A 96 0.78 35.27 -6.99
C SER A 96 2.26 34.95 -6.78
N VAL A 97 2.68 33.73 -7.09
CA VAL A 97 4.07 33.27 -6.96
C VAL A 97 4.63 32.94 -8.34
N THR A 98 5.85 33.36 -8.61
CA THR A 98 6.54 33.16 -9.88
C THR A 98 7.27 31.81 -9.89
N CYS A 99 6.94 30.96 -10.86
CA CYS A 99 7.47 29.61 -11.00
C CYS A 99 8.01 29.36 -12.41
N ILE A 100 8.94 28.42 -12.51
CA ILE A 100 9.37 27.82 -13.78
C ILE A 100 8.63 26.50 -13.93
N LEU A 101 7.85 26.38 -15.00
CA LEU A 101 7.19 25.13 -15.41
C LEU A 101 8.04 24.48 -16.50
N THR A 102 8.50 23.24 -16.25
CA THR A 102 9.21 22.41 -17.23
C THR A 102 8.28 21.33 -17.76
N ASP A 103 8.05 21.30 -19.06
CA ASP A 103 7.43 20.17 -19.75
C ASP A 103 8.48 19.06 -19.94
N SER A 104 8.17 17.83 -19.53
CA SER A 104 9.10 16.68 -19.59
C SER A 104 8.88 15.78 -20.81
N SER A 105 7.89 16.08 -21.66
CA SER A 105 7.72 15.43 -22.97
C SER A 105 8.59 16.05 -24.08
N PHE A 106 9.41 17.06 -23.73
CA PHE A 106 10.23 17.87 -24.65
C PHE A 106 11.63 18.08 -24.06
N THR A 107 12.63 18.33 -24.91
CA THR A 107 14.03 18.53 -24.50
C THR A 107 14.23 19.89 -23.82
N ASP A 108 14.17 19.89 -22.48
CA ASP A 108 14.25 21.08 -21.62
C ASP A 108 13.33 22.21 -22.10
N CYS A 109 12.01 22.00 -22.09
CA CYS A 109 11.03 23.04 -22.39
C CYS A 109 10.57 23.73 -21.08
N ARG A 110 11.24 24.83 -20.72
CA ARG A 110 10.96 25.66 -19.54
C ARG A 110 10.19 26.92 -19.90
N LYS A 111 9.27 27.33 -19.01
CA LYS A 111 8.44 28.52 -19.17
C LYS A 111 8.16 29.19 -17.82
N ILE A 112 8.36 30.50 -17.72
CA ILE A 112 7.90 31.27 -16.55
C ILE A 112 6.38 31.29 -16.52
N VAL A 113 5.81 30.98 -15.34
CA VAL A 113 4.38 31.01 -15.06
C VAL A 113 4.12 31.67 -13.70
N ALA A 114 3.10 32.50 -13.62
CA ALA A 114 2.59 33.00 -12.34
C ALA A 114 1.43 32.09 -11.88
N VAL A 115 1.50 31.60 -10.65
CA VAL A 115 0.48 30.70 -10.07
C VAL A 115 -0.09 31.25 -8.76
N ARG A 116 -1.31 30.82 -8.41
CA ARG A 116 -1.86 30.96 -7.05
C ARG A 116 -2.29 29.61 -6.53
N LEU A 117 -1.84 29.27 -5.33
CA LEU A 117 -2.21 28.04 -4.63
C LEU A 117 -3.17 28.39 -3.50
N PHE A 118 -4.45 28.01 -3.67
CA PHE A 118 -5.48 28.20 -2.65
C PHE A 118 -5.69 26.91 -1.86
N GLN A 119 -5.81 27.02 -0.53
CA GLN A 119 -6.41 25.96 0.27
C GLN A 119 -7.90 25.88 -0.08
N SER A 120 -8.46 24.70 -0.35
CA SER A 120 -9.90 24.62 -0.59
C SER A 120 -10.64 24.96 0.69
N GLN A 121 -11.34 26.09 0.66
CA GLN A 121 -12.50 26.27 1.53
C GLN A 121 -13.43 25.09 1.27
N LYS A 122 -13.63 24.24 2.29
CA LYS A 122 -14.89 23.50 2.40
C LYS A 122 -15.97 24.55 2.67
N ASP A 123 -17.18 24.33 2.16
CA ASP A 123 -18.31 25.24 2.31
C ASP A 123 -18.78 25.36 3.77
N SER A 124 -18.02 26.12 4.58
CA SER A 124 -18.48 26.67 5.83
C SER A 124 -19.50 27.77 5.54
N LYS A 125 -20.69 27.34 5.09
CA LYS A 125 -21.92 28.11 5.09
C LYS A 125 -22.20 28.51 6.54
N LYS A 126 -21.58 29.60 7.00
CA LYS A 126 -22.00 30.31 8.20
C LYS A 126 -23.44 30.73 7.98
N SER A 127 -24.35 30.06 8.68
CA SER A 127 -25.74 30.47 8.82
C SER A 127 -25.76 31.89 9.39
N THR A 128 -25.83 32.87 8.49
CA THR A 128 -25.96 34.26 8.87
C THR A 128 -27.43 34.47 9.20
N THR A 129 -27.78 34.18 10.45
CA THR A 129 -29.12 34.38 11.01
C THR A 129 -29.50 35.86 10.90
N ARG A 130 -30.20 36.22 9.83
CA ARG A 130 -30.96 37.46 9.75
C ARG A 130 -32.30 37.23 10.43
N GLY A 131 -32.74 38.20 11.22
CA GLY A 131 -34.08 38.20 11.81
C GLY A 131 -35.18 38.38 10.75
N PRO A 132 -36.44 38.12 11.13
CA PRO A 132 -37.59 38.31 10.26
C PRO A 132 -38.00 39.79 10.15
N GLU A 133 -39.04 40.03 9.35
CA GLU A 133 -39.73 41.32 9.12
C GLU A 133 -38.96 42.35 8.25
N ARG A 134 -39.61 43.10 7.35
CA ARG A 134 -41.05 43.18 7.00
C ARG A 134 -41.25 43.44 5.49
N THR A 135 -42.43 43.11 4.99
CA THR A 135 -42.84 43.26 3.59
C THR A 135 -43.17 44.70 3.19
N THR A 136 -43.01 45.01 1.90
CA THR A 136 -43.83 46.03 1.20
C THR A 136 -43.86 45.69 -0.30
N ASP A 137 -45.06 45.64 -0.88
CA ASP A 137 -45.27 45.40 -2.31
C ASP A 137 -44.97 46.63 -3.16
N ASN A 138 -44.66 46.41 -4.45
CA ASN A 138 -45.38 47.11 -5.52
C ASN A 138 -45.27 46.39 -6.89
N LYS A 139 -46.33 46.52 -7.69
CA LYS A 139 -46.48 46.03 -9.08
C LYS A 139 -45.86 47.06 -10.05
N SER A 140 -45.64 46.89 -11.36
CA SER A 140 -45.87 45.83 -12.39
C SER A 140 -44.86 46.10 -13.54
N THR A 141 -44.83 45.54 -14.77
CA THR A 141 -45.75 44.75 -15.62
C THR A 141 -44.93 44.01 -16.70
N GLY A 142 -45.47 42.96 -17.35
CA GLY A 142 -44.95 42.44 -18.64
C GLY A 142 -45.09 40.93 -18.85
N LEU A 143 -45.71 40.52 -19.97
CA LEU A 143 -45.98 39.13 -20.42
C LEU A 143 -45.53 38.99 -21.91
N PRO A 144 -45.62 37.82 -22.61
CA PRO A 144 -46.05 36.45 -22.25
C PRO A 144 -44.85 35.46 -22.39
N SER A 145 -44.90 34.14 -22.67
CA SER A 145 -45.96 33.15 -22.98
C SER A 145 -45.48 31.71 -22.68
N SER A 146 -46.41 30.73 -22.72
CA SER A 146 -46.25 29.30 -23.11
C SER A 146 -45.25 28.39 -22.34
N ASP A 147 -45.61 27.17 -21.93
CA ASP A 147 -46.91 26.50 -22.07
C ASP A 147 -47.22 25.38 -21.03
N MET A 148 -48.45 24.88 -21.11
CA MET A 148 -49.09 23.79 -20.37
C MET A 148 -48.56 22.38 -20.73
N LYS A 149 -48.86 21.25 -20.02
CA LYS A 149 -49.26 20.91 -18.63
C LYS A 149 -49.33 19.37 -18.51
N LEU A 150 -49.15 18.84 -17.29
CA LEU A 150 -49.71 17.54 -16.79
C LEU A 150 -49.29 16.24 -17.53
N SER A 151 -49.49 15.04 -16.98
CA SER A 151 -50.07 14.64 -15.67
C SER A 151 -49.42 13.38 -15.10
N GLU A 152 -49.40 13.29 -13.77
CA GLU A 152 -49.13 12.06 -13.02
C GLU A 152 -50.33 11.09 -13.10
N HIS A 153 -50.07 9.78 -12.95
CA HIS A 153 -50.97 8.91 -12.19
C HIS A 153 -50.19 7.89 -11.36
N ARG A 154 -50.86 7.30 -10.36
CA ARG A 154 -50.26 6.86 -9.10
C ARG A 154 -50.91 5.53 -8.62
N GLU A 155 -50.37 5.00 -7.52
CA GLU A 155 -50.91 3.94 -6.65
C GLU A 155 -50.59 2.49 -7.09
N GLY A 156 -50.33 1.52 -6.19
CA GLY A 156 -50.07 1.55 -4.73
C GLY A 156 -48.80 0.72 -4.40
N CYS A 157 -48.00 1.01 -3.37
CA CYS A 157 -48.30 1.05 -1.93
C CYS A 157 -48.45 -0.35 -1.28
N CYS A 158 -47.34 -0.88 -0.76
CA CYS A 158 -47.28 -1.83 0.36
C CYS A 158 -46.02 -1.50 1.18
N THR A 159 -46.12 -1.57 2.51
CA THR A 159 -45.05 -1.20 3.46
C THR A 159 -44.47 -2.44 4.14
N GLY A 160 -43.15 -2.46 4.38
CA GLY A 160 -42.45 -3.48 5.16
C GLY A 160 -41.29 -2.86 5.93
N GLU A 161 -41.29 -3.04 7.24
CA GLU A 161 -40.51 -2.30 8.24
C GLU A 161 -38.99 -2.46 8.09
N GLU A 162 -38.24 -1.33 8.16
CA GLU A 162 -36.78 -1.32 8.34
C GLU A 162 -36.43 -0.92 9.78
N ASP A 163 -35.62 -1.74 10.46
CA ASP A 163 -35.22 -1.54 11.87
C ASP A 163 -33.84 -0.83 11.96
N PRO A 164 -33.73 0.40 12.50
CA PRO A 164 -32.53 1.24 12.32
C PRO A 164 -31.54 1.20 13.50
N TRP A 165 -30.50 0.39 13.41
CA TRP A 165 -29.40 0.30 14.41
C TRP A 165 -27.99 0.37 13.77
N PRO A 166 -26.94 0.79 14.50
CA PRO A 166 -26.45 2.15 14.26
C PRO A 166 -25.10 2.25 13.54
N LEU A 167 -24.93 3.36 12.82
CA LEU A 167 -23.66 3.81 12.26
C LEU A 167 -22.65 4.10 13.39
N SER A 168 -21.71 3.18 13.61
CA SER A 168 -20.57 3.42 14.51
C SER A 168 -19.67 4.56 13.99
N PRO A 169 -19.32 5.57 14.82
CA PRO A 169 -18.62 6.77 14.36
C PRO A 169 -17.12 6.54 14.19
N SER A 170 -16.71 5.93 13.07
CA SER A 170 -15.31 5.96 12.62
C SER A 170 -14.90 7.41 12.33
N LYS A 171 -14.16 8.02 13.25
CA LYS A 171 -13.71 9.42 13.17
C LYS A 171 -13.05 9.69 11.81
N PRO A 172 -13.56 10.63 10.97
CA PRO A 172 -12.89 10.97 9.73
C PRO A 172 -11.54 11.60 10.05
N ASN A 173 -10.46 11.01 9.52
CA ASN A 173 -9.10 11.54 9.67
C ASN A 173 -9.05 13.02 9.23
N PRO A 174 -8.25 13.87 9.91
CA PRO A 174 -8.32 15.31 9.76
C PRO A 174 -7.94 15.77 8.34
N SER A 175 -8.97 16.13 7.58
CA SER A 175 -8.93 17.02 6.42
C SER A 175 -7.77 16.84 5.43
N THR A 176 -7.96 15.95 4.46
CA THR A 176 -7.41 16.11 3.11
C THR A 176 -7.99 17.37 2.46
N SER A 177 -7.47 18.54 2.86
CA SER A 177 -7.77 19.82 2.22
C SER A 177 -7.15 19.79 0.82
N TYR A 178 -7.99 19.53 -0.20
CA TYR A 178 -7.61 19.69 -1.60
C TYR A 178 -7.07 21.10 -1.79
N TYR A 179 -5.97 21.25 -2.51
CA TYR A 179 -5.47 22.57 -2.89
C TYR A 179 -5.91 22.85 -4.33
N LYS A 180 -6.33 24.10 -4.60
CA LYS A 180 -6.69 24.57 -5.94
C LYS A 180 -5.55 25.44 -6.46
N LEU A 181 -4.74 24.90 -7.37
CA LEU A 181 -3.75 25.67 -8.12
C LEU A 181 -4.44 26.28 -9.35
N VAL A 182 -4.18 27.58 -9.59
CA VAL A 182 -4.57 28.29 -10.81
C VAL A 182 -3.36 28.97 -11.44
N PHE A 183 -3.35 29.06 -12.77
CA PHE A 183 -2.30 29.68 -13.56
C PHE A 183 -2.78 31.01 -14.15
N ARG A 184 -1.91 32.01 -14.20
CA ARG A 184 -2.19 33.28 -14.88
C ARG A 184 -2.27 33.06 -16.39
N CYS A 185 -3.33 33.55 -17.03
CA CYS A 185 -3.45 33.52 -18.48
C CYS A 185 -4.06 34.84 -18.97
N GLY A 186 -3.23 35.69 -19.60
CA GLY A 186 -3.62 37.06 -19.96
C GLY A 186 -4.10 37.86 -18.75
N SER A 187 -5.27 38.48 -18.89
CA SER A 187 -5.96 39.21 -17.81
C SER A 187 -6.61 38.29 -16.77
N GLY A 188 -6.76 36.99 -17.03
CA GLY A 188 -7.50 36.03 -16.20
C GLY A 188 -6.66 35.04 -15.39
N TRP A 189 -7.36 34.09 -14.77
CA TRP A 189 -6.80 32.92 -14.08
C TRP A 189 -7.53 31.67 -14.60
N LEU A 190 -6.78 30.63 -14.96
CA LEU A 190 -7.31 29.34 -15.41
C LEU A 190 -7.03 28.25 -14.35
N SER A 191 -7.82 27.18 -14.34
CA SER A 191 -7.46 26.02 -13.52
C SER A 191 -6.16 25.39 -14.01
N ALA A 192 -5.49 24.63 -13.15
CA ALA A 192 -4.33 23.84 -13.57
C ALA A 192 -4.65 22.93 -14.76
N ARG A 193 -5.83 22.28 -14.75
CA ARG A 193 -6.31 21.42 -15.84
C ARG A 193 -6.34 22.15 -17.18
N ASP A 194 -7.01 23.30 -17.22
CA ASP A 194 -7.21 24.03 -18.48
C ASP A 194 -5.88 24.58 -19.01
N TYR A 195 -5.03 25.10 -18.12
CA TYR A 195 -3.73 25.64 -18.51
C TYR A 195 -2.77 24.55 -18.99
N LEU A 196 -2.64 23.44 -18.26
CA LEU A 196 -1.69 22.36 -18.59
C LEU A 196 -2.16 21.55 -19.80
N ASN A 197 -3.46 21.29 -19.96
CA ASN A 197 -4.00 20.71 -21.19
C ASN A 197 -3.72 21.63 -22.39
N LYS A 198 -4.03 22.94 -22.27
CA LYS A 198 -3.80 23.90 -23.35
C LYS A 198 -2.32 24.02 -23.70
N LEU A 199 -1.43 23.99 -22.71
CA LEU A 199 0.02 24.00 -22.92
C LEU A 199 0.48 22.76 -23.71
N TYR A 200 0.11 21.57 -23.23
CA TYR A 200 0.44 20.30 -23.89
C TYR A 200 -0.04 20.27 -25.35
N PHE A 201 -1.31 20.57 -25.61
CA PHE A 201 -1.83 20.57 -26.99
C PHE A 201 -1.22 21.67 -27.87
N THR A 202 -0.79 22.81 -27.30
CA THR A 202 -0.03 23.84 -28.04
C THR A 202 1.36 23.33 -28.43
N HIS A 203 2.08 22.66 -27.52
CA HIS A 203 3.38 22.07 -27.83
C HIS A 203 3.28 20.89 -28.82
N LEU A 204 2.24 20.06 -28.69
CA LEU A 204 1.95 18.96 -29.61
C LEU A 204 1.66 19.47 -31.03
N ALA A 205 0.82 20.51 -31.16
CA ALA A 205 0.53 21.14 -32.46
C ALA A 205 1.78 21.79 -33.09
N ALA A 206 2.71 22.31 -32.28
CA ALA A 206 3.98 22.83 -32.78
C ALA A 206 4.92 21.74 -33.33
N ARG A 207 4.86 20.50 -32.80
CA ARG A 207 5.57 19.33 -33.34
C ARG A 207 4.84 18.65 -34.51
N LEU A 208 3.53 18.84 -34.66
CA LEU A 208 2.69 18.21 -35.68
C LEU A 208 2.01 19.21 -36.63
N PRO A 209 2.78 19.96 -37.45
CA PRO A 209 2.20 20.62 -38.62
C PRO A 209 1.70 19.58 -39.64
N GLY A 210 0.83 20.01 -40.55
CA GLY A 210 0.25 19.14 -41.58
C GLY A 210 1.30 18.51 -42.51
N ARG A 211 0.88 17.47 -43.25
CA ARG A 211 1.67 16.48 -44.04
C ARG A 211 2.76 16.98 -45.04
N HIS A 212 3.08 18.27 -45.10
CA HIS A 212 4.02 18.84 -46.09
C HIS A 212 5.27 19.51 -45.51
N THR A 213 5.54 19.47 -44.19
CA THR A 213 6.69 20.18 -43.59
C THR A 213 7.56 19.33 -42.65
N HIS A 214 8.32 18.39 -43.22
CA HIS A 214 9.33 17.57 -42.52
C HIS A 214 10.52 18.33 -41.87
N CYS A 215 10.55 19.67 -41.91
CA CYS A 215 11.63 20.53 -41.39
C CYS A 215 11.29 21.18 -40.01
N VAL A 216 10.05 21.04 -39.54
CA VAL A 216 9.53 21.87 -38.44
C VAL A 216 9.66 21.23 -37.05
N THR A 217 9.78 19.90 -36.94
CA THR A 217 9.98 19.19 -35.67
C THR A 217 11.20 19.70 -34.92
N ASP A 218 12.34 19.73 -35.61
CA ASP A 218 13.64 20.11 -35.08
C ASP A 218 13.65 21.61 -34.76
N THR A 219 12.95 22.40 -35.58
CA THR A 219 12.74 23.84 -35.37
C THR A 219 11.95 24.10 -34.07
N ALA A 220 10.91 23.31 -33.77
CA ALA A 220 10.11 23.48 -32.56
C ALA A 220 10.92 23.16 -31.29
N ASP A 221 11.62 22.03 -31.26
CA ASP A 221 12.45 21.63 -30.12
C ASP A 221 13.67 22.54 -29.93
N PHE A 222 14.28 23.04 -31.02
CA PHE A 222 15.30 24.09 -30.96
C PHE A 222 14.75 25.38 -30.35
N ILE A 223 13.57 25.85 -30.77
CA ILE A 223 12.93 27.05 -30.20
C ILE A 223 12.60 26.86 -28.70
N PHE A 224 12.16 25.67 -28.29
CA PHE A 224 11.95 25.37 -26.86
C PHE A 224 13.27 25.36 -26.07
N GLY A 225 14.33 24.76 -26.60
CA GLY A 225 15.65 24.74 -25.99
C GLY A 225 16.26 26.14 -25.83
N VAL A 226 16.26 26.96 -26.89
CA VAL A 226 16.77 28.34 -26.88
C VAL A 226 16.01 29.21 -25.87
N ARG A 227 14.67 29.12 -25.84
CA ARG A 227 13.85 29.83 -24.85
C ARG A 227 14.17 29.42 -23.41
N SER A 228 14.55 28.18 -23.19
CA SER A 228 14.84 27.63 -21.86
C SER A 228 16.25 27.97 -21.39
N GLN A 229 17.22 27.98 -22.30
CA GLN A 229 18.56 28.53 -22.04
C GLN A 229 18.50 30.02 -21.65
N ALA A 230 17.60 30.79 -22.27
CA ALA A 230 17.34 32.19 -21.88
C ALA A 230 16.72 32.35 -20.48
N LEU A 231 16.22 31.28 -19.85
CA LEU A 231 15.80 31.26 -18.44
C LEU A 231 16.93 30.86 -17.47
N GLY A 232 18.18 30.82 -17.94
CA GLY A 232 19.36 30.51 -17.14
C GLY A 232 19.50 29.00 -16.85
N PRO A 233 20.20 28.62 -15.76
CA PRO A 233 20.41 27.22 -15.41
C PRO A 233 19.11 26.52 -14.98
N PRO A 234 19.03 25.18 -15.07
CA PRO A 234 17.88 24.42 -14.55
C PRO A 234 17.62 24.70 -13.06
N PRO A 235 16.34 24.75 -12.61
CA PRO A 235 16.00 25.00 -11.21
C PRO A 235 16.54 23.94 -10.24
N SER A 236 16.74 24.32 -8.97
CA SER A 236 17.23 23.40 -7.95
C SER A 236 16.25 22.25 -7.70
N THR A 237 16.77 21.03 -7.49
CA THR A 237 15.93 19.85 -7.17
C THR A 237 15.18 20.01 -5.85
N LYS A 238 15.73 20.79 -4.90
CA LYS A 238 15.09 21.10 -3.61
C LYS A 238 13.82 21.94 -3.78
N ASP A 239 13.82 22.84 -4.76
CA ASP A 239 12.74 23.78 -5.07
C ASP A 239 11.75 23.25 -6.12
N THR A 240 11.95 22.01 -6.56
CA THR A 240 11.19 21.40 -7.66
C THR A 240 10.16 20.41 -7.14
N VAL A 241 8.99 20.40 -7.78
CA VAL A 241 7.87 19.50 -7.52
C VAL A 241 7.48 18.83 -8.84
N PRO A 242 7.46 17.48 -8.93
CA PRO A 242 7.00 16.80 -10.13
C PRO A 242 5.49 16.98 -10.32
N ILE A 243 5.07 17.13 -11.57
CA ILE A 243 3.68 17.05 -12.04
C ILE A 243 3.61 15.82 -12.92
N GLN A 244 2.80 14.84 -12.55
CA GLN A 244 2.58 13.63 -13.33
C GLN A 244 1.09 13.53 -13.65
N PRO A 245 0.71 13.00 -14.83
CA PRO A 245 -0.67 12.66 -15.10
C PRO A 245 -1.07 11.54 -14.14
N LEU A 246 -1.92 11.86 -13.16
CA LEU A 246 -2.53 10.84 -12.32
C LEU A 246 -3.38 9.92 -13.20
N PHE A 247 -3.44 8.63 -12.87
CA PHE A 247 -4.24 7.59 -13.55
C PHE A 247 -5.75 7.80 -13.32
N HIS A 248 -6.24 9.04 -13.40
CA HIS A 248 -7.55 9.45 -12.92
C HIS A 248 -8.73 8.90 -13.75
N PRO A 249 -8.64 8.70 -15.08
CA PRO A 249 -9.68 7.98 -15.83
C PRO A 249 -9.77 6.50 -15.42
N PHE A 250 -8.63 5.85 -15.20
CA PHE A 250 -8.57 4.47 -14.72
C PHE A 250 -9.15 4.33 -13.30
N GLN A 251 -8.78 5.24 -12.39
CA GLN A 251 -9.32 5.32 -11.02
C GLN A 251 -10.82 5.72 -10.94
N ARG A 252 -11.47 6.01 -12.07
CA ARG A 252 -12.93 6.24 -12.18
C ARG A 252 -13.69 5.03 -12.72
N LEU A 253 -13.00 3.98 -13.16
CA LEU A 253 -13.64 2.71 -13.48
C LEU A 253 -14.15 2.06 -12.18
N PRO A 254 -15.24 1.28 -12.23
CA PRO A 254 -15.60 0.35 -11.16
C PRO A 254 -14.39 -0.48 -10.71
N THR A 255 -14.29 -0.76 -9.41
CA THR A 255 -13.11 -1.41 -8.81
C THR A 255 -12.83 -2.77 -9.45
N GLU A 256 -13.88 -3.49 -9.83
CA GLU A 256 -13.83 -4.79 -10.51
C GLU A 256 -13.15 -4.70 -11.88
N LEU A 257 -13.37 -3.59 -12.62
CA LEU A 257 -12.68 -3.33 -13.88
C LEU A 257 -11.23 -2.89 -13.67
N GLN A 258 -10.95 -2.13 -12.60
CA GLN A 258 -9.57 -1.80 -12.22
C GLN A 258 -8.79 -3.09 -11.89
N GLU A 259 -9.37 -3.96 -11.06
CA GLU A 259 -8.82 -5.27 -10.69
C GLU A 259 -8.60 -6.15 -11.93
N MET A 260 -9.60 -6.32 -12.79
CA MET A 260 -9.49 -7.13 -14.01
C MET A 260 -8.37 -6.64 -14.94
N ILE A 261 -8.26 -5.33 -15.18
CA ILE A 261 -7.21 -4.75 -16.04
C ILE A 261 -5.82 -4.96 -15.41
N LEU A 262 -5.68 -4.74 -14.11
CA LEU A 262 -4.40 -4.87 -13.41
C LEU A 262 -3.94 -6.33 -13.31
N MET A 263 -4.85 -7.27 -12.99
CA MET A 263 -4.57 -8.70 -13.01
C MET A 263 -4.10 -9.16 -14.40
N THR A 264 -4.72 -8.65 -15.47
CA THR A 264 -4.35 -8.95 -16.85
C THR A 264 -2.96 -8.37 -17.19
N ALA A 265 -2.71 -7.09 -16.88
CA ALA A 265 -1.43 -6.43 -17.13
C ALA A 265 -0.26 -7.04 -16.35
N ALA A 266 -0.53 -7.59 -15.15
CA ALA A 266 0.44 -8.31 -14.33
C ALA A 266 0.50 -9.82 -14.60
N GLY A 267 -0.25 -10.33 -15.61
CA GLY A 267 -0.19 -11.73 -16.02
C GLY A 267 -0.65 -12.73 -14.95
N LEU A 268 -1.49 -12.31 -14.00
CA LEU A 268 -1.88 -13.11 -12.83
C LEU A 268 -2.94 -14.17 -13.21
N THR A 269 -2.46 -15.35 -13.58
CA THR A 269 -3.27 -16.53 -13.97
C THR A 269 -4.02 -17.21 -12.81
N ARG A 270 -4.21 -16.53 -11.67
CA ARG A 270 -4.69 -17.09 -10.37
C ARG A 270 -3.84 -18.20 -9.75
N ASP A 271 -2.78 -18.64 -10.41
CA ASP A 271 -1.81 -19.60 -9.88
C ASP A 271 -0.43 -18.94 -9.90
N CYS A 272 0.24 -18.89 -8.74
CA CYS A 272 1.54 -18.27 -8.53
C CYS A 272 2.57 -19.34 -8.18
N ASP A 273 3.40 -19.68 -9.16
CA ASP A 273 4.42 -20.71 -9.00
C ASP A 273 5.66 -20.15 -8.28
N LEU A 274 5.87 -20.59 -7.04
CA LEU A 274 7.04 -20.29 -6.22
C LEU A 274 7.96 -21.51 -6.08
N THR A 275 7.78 -22.54 -6.90
CA THR A 275 8.74 -23.64 -7.02
C THR A 275 10.00 -23.17 -7.76
N ASN A 276 11.17 -23.38 -7.15
CA ASN A 276 12.46 -23.09 -7.76
C ASN A 276 12.85 -24.16 -8.80
N ASP A 277 12.02 -24.39 -9.82
CA ASP A 277 12.34 -25.28 -10.95
C ASP A 277 12.83 -24.49 -12.18
N PRO A 278 14.16 -24.43 -12.43
CA PRO A 278 14.71 -23.74 -13.59
C PRO A 278 14.34 -24.41 -14.94
N ARG A 279 13.67 -25.57 -14.93
CA ARG A 279 13.20 -26.24 -16.16
C ARG A 279 11.93 -25.62 -16.73
N LYS A 280 11.16 -24.88 -15.92
CA LYS A 280 9.91 -24.21 -16.33
C LYS A 280 10.12 -22.91 -17.11
N THR A 281 11.29 -22.27 -16.99
CA THR A 281 11.57 -20.96 -17.61
C THR A 281 11.94 -21.08 -19.10
N ASN A 282 10.99 -21.55 -19.92
CA ASN A 282 11.18 -21.66 -21.37
C ASN A 282 9.95 -21.20 -22.19
N THR A 283 9.19 -20.25 -21.64
CA THR A 283 8.17 -19.50 -22.38
C THR A 283 8.84 -18.52 -23.35
N LYS A 284 8.40 -18.53 -24.62
CA LYS A 284 8.91 -17.65 -25.68
C LYS A 284 8.67 -16.16 -25.37
N THR A 285 9.38 -15.29 -26.08
CA THR A 285 9.39 -13.82 -25.90
C THR A 285 8.08 -13.14 -26.30
N THR A 286 7.02 -13.33 -25.51
CA THR A 286 5.98 -12.31 -25.31
C THR A 286 6.51 -11.19 -24.40
N GLU A 287 5.87 -10.04 -24.40
CA GLU A 287 6.20 -8.96 -23.45
C GLU A 287 6.10 -9.46 -22.00
N ARG A 288 7.04 -9.03 -21.15
CA ARG A 288 7.04 -9.44 -19.75
C ARG A 288 5.88 -8.74 -19.02
N PRO A 289 5.03 -9.45 -18.27
CA PRO A 289 3.95 -8.83 -17.51
C PRO A 289 4.49 -7.82 -16.48
N VAL A 290 3.67 -6.81 -16.18
CA VAL A 290 3.99 -5.78 -15.18
C VAL A 290 4.18 -6.43 -13.81
N SER A 291 5.31 -6.20 -13.14
CA SER A 291 5.54 -6.82 -11.84
C SER A 291 4.48 -6.40 -10.81
N LEU A 292 4.06 -7.32 -9.95
CA LEU A 292 3.16 -7.04 -8.81
C LEU A 292 3.62 -5.80 -8.02
N SER A 293 4.92 -5.67 -7.77
CA SER A 293 5.51 -4.53 -7.07
C SER A 293 5.30 -3.21 -7.81
N THR A 294 5.43 -3.20 -9.14
CA THR A 294 5.15 -2.02 -9.98
C THR A 294 3.66 -1.67 -9.95
N MET A 295 2.80 -2.68 -10.09
CA MET A 295 1.33 -2.56 -10.12
C MET A 295 0.79 -1.99 -8.79
N LEU A 296 1.28 -2.51 -7.67
CA LEU A 296 0.90 -2.08 -6.32
C LEU A 296 1.38 -0.67 -5.96
N CYS A 297 2.40 -0.15 -6.67
CA CYS A 297 2.87 1.24 -6.52
C CYS A 297 1.99 2.29 -7.24
N ILE A 298 1.02 1.89 -8.09
CA ILE A 298 0.22 2.84 -8.89
C ILE A 298 -0.63 3.77 -7.99
N SER A 299 -1.22 3.25 -6.92
CA SER A 299 -1.82 4.08 -5.86
C SER A 299 -2.06 3.30 -4.57
N ARG A 300 -2.14 4.02 -3.44
CA ARG A 300 -2.51 3.44 -2.13
C ARG A 300 -3.92 2.81 -2.12
N HIS A 301 -4.85 3.31 -2.94
CA HIS A 301 -6.19 2.73 -3.03
C HIS A 301 -6.17 1.38 -3.77
N ILE A 302 -5.45 1.31 -4.89
CA ILE A 302 -5.22 0.07 -5.64
C ILE A 302 -4.49 -0.96 -4.75
N TYR A 303 -3.47 -0.55 -4.00
CA TYR A 303 -2.80 -1.42 -3.02
C TYR A 303 -3.79 -2.05 -2.02
N THR A 304 -4.65 -1.22 -1.41
CA THR A 304 -5.58 -1.67 -0.35
C THR A 304 -6.74 -2.54 -0.83
N THR A 305 -7.08 -2.52 -2.13
CA THR A 305 -8.11 -3.37 -2.74
C THR A 305 -7.49 -4.64 -3.35
N MET A 306 -6.46 -4.47 -4.19
CA MET A 306 -5.77 -5.59 -4.88
C MET A 306 -5.12 -6.57 -3.91
N GLN A 307 -4.44 -6.10 -2.85
CA GLN A 307 -3.61 -6.99 -2.04
C GLN A 307 -4.42 -8.10 -1.33
N PRO A 308 -5.55 -7.81 -0.64
CA PRO A 308 -6.43 -8.88 -0.13
C PRO A 308 -7.00 -9.77 -1.24
N TYR A 309 -7.42 -9.19 -2.37
CA TYR A 309 -7.97 -9.95 -3.50
C TYR A 309 -6.96 -10.94 -4.09
N ILE A 310 -5.68 -10.56 -4.22
CA ILE A 310 -4.60 -11.44 -4.67
C ILE A 310 -4.46 -12.63 -3.71
N PHE A 311 -4.37 -12.41 -2.40
CA PHE A 311 -4.22 -13.51 -1.43
C PHE A 311 -5.44 -14.45 -1.35
N HIS A 312 -6.65 -13.96 -1.61
CA HIS A 312 -7.88 -14.76 -1.63
C HIS A 312 -8.09 -15.51 -2.96
N SER A 313 -7.71 -14.91 -4.09
CA SER A 313 -7.96 -15.47 -5.42
C SER A 313 -6.83 -16.33 -5.98
N THR A 314 -5.61 -16.21 -5.44
CA THR A 314 -4.39 -16.86 -5.95
C THR A 314 -4.05 -18.14 -5.20
N THR A 315 -3.74 -19.21 -5.92
CA THR A 315 -3.06 -20.42 -5.41
C THR A 315 -1.55 -20.16 -5.36
N PHE A 316 -0.91 -20.30 -4.21
CA PHE A 316 0.55 -20.18 -4.10
C PHE A 316 1.20 -21.57 -4.03
N HIS A 317 2.08 -21.88 -4.98
CA HIS A 317 2.68 -23.21 -5.14
C HIS A 317 4.09 -23.28 -4.57
N PHE A 318 4.31 -24.22 -3.63
CA PHE A 318 5.58 -24.39 -2.92
C PHE A 318 6.19 -25.77 -3.19
N GLY A 319 7.52 -25.80 -3.30
CA GLY A 319 8.30 -27.03 -3.28
C GLY A 319 8.72 -27.38 -1.85
N LEU A 320 9.87 -28.04 -1.72
CA LEU A 320 10.53 -28.35 -0.43
C LEU A 320 11.10 -27.10 0.29
N SER A 321 10.82 -25.88 -0.17
CA SER A 321 11.32 -24.62 0.37
C SER A 321 10.45 -23.43 -0.05
N GLY A 322 10.73 -22.25 0.52
CA GLY A 322 10.02 -20.99 0.23
C GLY A 322 8.89 -20.66 1.22
N THR A 323 8.14 -21.66 1.68
CA THR A 323 6.93 -21.49 2.52
C THR A 323 7.15 -20.62 3.76
N THR A 324 8.19 -20.89 4.56
CA THR A 324 8.49 -20.13 5.79
C THR A 324 8.77 -18.66 5.48
N ASN A 325 9.54 -18.38 4.43
CA ASN A 325 9.86 -17.01 4.02
C ASN A 325 8.62 -16.28 3.46
N PHE A 326 7.77 -16.96 2.69
CA PHE A 326 6.52 -16.39 2.19
C PHE A 326 5.55 -16.02 3.33
N LEU A 327 5.32 -16.91 4.29
CA LEU A 327 4.47 -16.64 5.46
C LEU A 327 5.07 -15.56 6.37
N TRP A 328 6.41 -15.53 6.50
CA TRP A 328 7.11 -14.47 7.22
C TRP A 328 6.91 -13.10 6.55
N GLN A 329 7.25 -12.98 5.25
CA GLN A 329 7.13 -11.75 4.46
C GLN A 329 5.70 -11.25 4.30
N SER A 330 4.70 -12.16 4.28
CA SER A 330 3.28 -11.77 4.27
C SER A 330 2.86 -11.01 5.53
N GLY A 331 3.48 -11.31 6.67
CA GLY A 331 3.14 -10.70 7.96
C GLY A 331 1.76 -11.11 8.52
N PRO A 332 1.50 -10.85 9.81
CA PRO A 332 0.29 -11.33 10.49
C PRO A 332 -1.01 -10.76 9.90
N VAL A 333 -0.97 -9.55 9.34
CA VAL A 333 -2.14 -8.87 8.73
C VAL A 333 -2.64 -9.58 7.46
N HIS A 334 -1.76 -10.29 6.73
CA HIS A 334 -2.11 -10.91 5.46
C HIS A 334 -2.13 -12.45 5.48
N ARG A 335 -1.56 -13.12 6.50
CA ARG A 335 -1.63 -14.60 6.62
C ARG A 335 -3.06 -15.13 6.62
N SER A 336 -3.96 -14.46 7.36
CA SER A 336 -5.40 -14.76 7.39
C SER A 336 -6.13 -14.48 6.07
N GLN A 337 -5.48 -13.79 5.12
CA GLN A 337 -6.01 -13.52 3.78
C GLN A 337 -5.58 -14.59 2.78
N ILE A 338 -4.58 -15.42 3.09
CA ILE A 338 -4.11 -16.53 2.24
C ILE A 338 -5.15 -17.65 2.29
N ARG A 339 -5.84 -17.91 1.18
CA ARG A 339 -6.92 -18.93 1.12
C ARG A 339 -6.56 -20.22 0.39
N ARG A 340 -5.49 -20.23 -0.41
CA ARG A 340 -5.11 -21.38 -1.23
C ARG A 340 -3.60 -21.59 -1.25
N LEU A 341 -3.17 -22.79 -0.88
CA LEU A 341 -1.77 -23.23 -0.92
C LEU A 341 -1.68 -24.55 -1.68
N ALA A 342 -0.63 -24.69 -2.49
CA ALA A 342 -0.32 -25.90 -3.23
C ALA A 342 1.08 -26.41 -2.88
N PHE A 343 1.23 -27.73 -2.68
CA PHE A 343 2.51 -28.33 -2.28
C PHE A 343 2.97 -29.41 -3.26
N HIS A 344 4.20 -29.22 -3.76
CA HIS A 344 4.88 -30.01 -4.78
C HIS A 344 6.17 -30.60 -4.19
N PHE A 345 6.03 -31.49 -3.21
CA PHE A 345 7.18 -32.07 -2.50
C PHE A 345 7.77 -33.31 -3.20
N GLY A 346 7.00 -33.98 -4.07
CA GLY A 346 7.39 -35.21 -4.76
C GLY A 346 7.81 -36.34 -3.83
N LYS A 347 8.77 -37.17 -4.27
CA LYS A 347 9.24 -38.38 -3.57
C LYS A 347 9.71 -38.21 -2.12
N ASN A 348 10.05 -36.98 -1.70
CA ASN A 348 10.53 -36.70 -0.34
C ASN A 348 9.44 -36.06 0.56
N ALA A 349 8.17 -36.08 0.13
CA ALA A 349 7.05 -35.42 0.80
C ALA A 349 6.94 -35.72 2.28
N LEU A 350 6.87 -37.00 2.66
CA LEU A 350 6.65 -37.38 4.05
C LEU A 350 7.83 -37.01 4.93
N LEU A 351 9.06 -37.18 4.45
CA LEU A 351 10.25 -36.77 5.19
C LEU A 351 10.32 -35.24 5.39
N HIS A 352 9.89 -34.45 4.41
CA HIS A 352 9.76 -33.00 4.57
C HIS A 352 8.68 -32.64 5.59
N CYS A 353 7.52 -33.29 5.51
CA CYS A 353 6.41 -33.07 6.43
C CYS A 353 6.78 -33.45 7.88
N VAL A 354 7.42 -34.61 8.10
CA VAL A 354 7.87 -35.03 9.44
C VAL A 354 8.92 -34.07 10.01
N ARG A 355 9.93 -33.66 9.22
CA ARG A 355 10.94 -32.68 9.68
C ARG A 355 10.34 -31.33 10.09
N TRP A 356 9.41 -30.77 9.31
CA TRP A 356 9.08 -29.34 9.41
C TRP A 356 7.63 -29.02 9.83
N LEU A 357 6.68 -29.95 9.66
CA LEU A 357 5.23 -29.66 9.73
C LEU A 357 4.45 -30.60 10.65
N ALA A 358 4.93 -31.81 10.93
CA ALA A 358 4.26 -32.76 11.82
C ALA A 358 4.13 -32.21 13.25
N ALA A 359 3.15 -32.74 13.99
CA ALA A 359 2.98 -32.50 15.42
C ALA A 359 4.27 -32.84 16.21
N ASP A 360 4.37 -32.35 17.43
CA ASP A 360 5.56 -32.55 18.28
C ASP A 360 5.75 -34.01 18.71
N PRO A 361 4.71 -34.78 19.11
CA PRO A 361 4.88 -36.18 19.52
C PRO A 361 5.46 -37.05 18.40
N ILE A 362 5.06 -36.79 17.15
CA ILE A 362 5.60 -37.47 15.95
C ILE A 362 7.07 -37.11 15.73
N PHE A 363 7.46 -35.87 15.99
CA PHE A 363 8.82 -35.38 15.75
C PHE A 363 9.79 -35.77 16.87
N ASP A 364 9.36 -35.72 18.13
CA ASP A 364 10.18 -36.08 19.30
C ASP A 364 10.36 -37.61 19.40
N LEU A 365 9.37 -38.37 18.91
CA LEU A 365 9.52 -39.81 18.67
C LEU A 365 10.51 -40.09 17.54
N LEU A 366 10.32 -39.51 16.34
CA LEU A 366 11.10 -39.90 15.16
C LEU A 366 12.47 -39.23 15.05
N GLU A 367 12.64 -38.01 15.55
CA GLU A 367 13.82 -37.13 15.44
C GLU A 367 14.58 -37.27 14.10
N PRO A 368 13.95 -36.88 12.97
CA PRO A 368 14.48 -37.10 11.63
C PRO A 368 15.84 -36.38 11.43
N PRO A 369 16.93 -37.10 11.10
CA PRO A 369 18.28 -36.55 11.05
C PRO A 369 18.44 -35.29 10.20
N GLN A 370 19.31 -34.37 10.61
CA GLN A 370 19.51 -33.06 9.98
C GLN A 370 20.80 -33.07 9.13
N PRO A 371 20.77 -32.72 7.81
CA PRO A 371 21.96 -32.79 6.95
C PRO A 371 23.11 -31.84 7.33
N SER A 372 22.82 -30.81 8.13
CA SER A 372 23.77 -29.78 8.57
C SER A 372 23.74 -29.68 10.09
N GLY A 373 24.78 -30.22 10.75
CA GLY A 373 24.84 -30.44 12.21
C GLY A 373 25.01 -29.18 13.07
N GLY A 374 24.09 -28.22 13.00
CA GLY A 374 23.94 -27.15 13.98
C GLY A 374 22.78 -27.45 14.92
N SER A 375 23.05 -27.65 16.22
CA SER A 375 22.02 -27.86 17.24
C SER A 375 21.10 -26.64 17.37
N GLY A 376 19.80 -26.87 17.50
CA GLY A 376 18.79 -25.83 17.76
C GLY A 376 18.24 -25.10 16.52
N LEU A 377 19.08 -24.72 15.54
CA LEU A 377 18.61 -23.92 14.39
C LEU A 377 17.48 -24.59 13.57
N PRO A 378 17.50 -25.90 13.27
CA PRO A 378 16.38 -26.55 12.58
C PRO A 378 15.10 -26.61 13.44
N LEU A 379 15.22 -26.82 14.75
CA LEU A 379 14.09 -26.82 15.68
C LEU A 379 13.43 -25.43 15.72
N PHE A 380 14.23 -24.36 15.77
CA PHE A 380 13.75 -22.98 15.66
C PHE A 380 12.94 -22.77 14.37
N TRP A 381 13.47 -23.15 13.19
CA TRP A 381 12.75 -23.00 11.92
C TRP A 381 11.47 -23.85 11.83
N ARG A 382 11.46 -25.06 12.41
CA ARG A 382 10.27 -25.92 12.55
C ARG A 382 9.19 -25.22 13.38
N CYS A 383 9.53 -24.77 14.60
CA CYS A 383 8.59 -24.09 15.49
C CYS A 383 8.06 -22.80 14.87
N GLN A 384 8.93 -22.02 14.22
CA GLN A 384 8.54 -20.80 13.51
C GLN A 384 7.60 -21.09 12.33
N LEU A 385 7.89 -22.09 11.49
CA LEU A 385 7.01 -22.47 10.37
C LEU A 385 5.65 -22.94 10.86
N ARG A 386 5.59 -23.75 11.92
CA ARG A 386 4.32 -24.22 12.48
C ARG A 386 3.50 -23.08 13.11
N ALA A 387 4.13 -22.17 13.86
CA ALA A 387 3.45 -20.99 14.38
C ALA A 387 2.87 -20.12 13.25
N LEU A 388 3.65 -19.89 12.19
CA LEU A 388 3.22 -19.15 11.01
C LEU A 388 2.09 -19.84 10.22
N ALA A 389 2.06 -21.17 10.21
CA ALA A 389 1.03 -21.96 9.53
C ALA A 389 -0.31 -21.97 10.30
N GLN A 390 -0.28 -21.96 11.63
CA GLN A 390 -1.49 -21.87 12.46
C GLN A 390 -2.27 -20.55 12.26
N GLU A 391 -1.61 -19.47 11.83
CA GLU A 391 -2.26 -18.20 11.45
C GLU A 391 -3.00 -18.25 10.09
N VAL A 392 -2.93 -19.37 9.35
CA VAL A 392 -3.48 -19.51 7.99
C VAL A 392 -4.71 -20.42 7.96
N HIS A 393 -5.79 -19.92 7.35
CA HIS A 393 -7.09 -20.59 7.27
C HIS A 393 -7.50 -20.83 5.81
N LEU A 394 -7.29 -22.05 5.33
CA LEU A 394 -7.38 -22.45 3.92
C LEU A 394 -8.78 -22.92 3.49
N LEU A 395 -9.25 -22.32 2.38
CA LEU A 395 -10.41 -22.75 1.60
C LEU A 395 -10.07 -23.94 0.68
N GLU A 396 -8.80 -24.04 0.25
CA GLU A 396 -8.30 -25.15 -0.56
C GLU A 396 -6.82 -25.41 -0.27
N LEU A 397 -6.52 -26.63 0.19
CA LEU A 397 -5.17 -27.18 0.22
C LEU A 397 -5.00 -28.09 -1.01
N VAL A 398 -4.08 -27.74 -1.91
CA VAL A 398 -3.74 -28.57 -3.07
C VAL A 398 -2.50 -29.39 -2.75
N VAL A 399 -2.58 -30.71 -2.95
CA VAL A 399 -1.46 -31.64 -2.76
C VAL A 399 -1.15 -32.30 -4.10
N ASP A 400 0.06 -32.06 -4.61
CA ASP A 400 0.58 -32.79 -5.76
C ASP A 400 1.09 -34.16 -5.30
N ILE A 401 0.57 -35.23 -5.90
CA ILE A 401 0.95 -36.61 -5.59
C ILE A 401 1.93 -37.20 -6.61
N ASP A 402 2.35 -36.44 -7.63
CA ASP A 402 3.36 -36.89 -8.57
C ASP A 402 4.68 -37.29 -7.87
N GLY A 403 5.19 -38.46 -8.20
CA GLY A 403 6.35 -39.08 -7.56
C GLY A 403 6.20 -39.39 -6.06
N MET A 404 5.05 -39.17 -5.41
CA MET A 404 4.84 -39.48 -3.99
C MET A 404 4.48 -40.97 -3.80
N PRO A 405 5.13 -41.71 -2.88
CA PRO A 405 4.78 -43.11 -2.64
C PRO A 405 3.36 -43.24 -2.05
N LYS A 406 2.54 -44.15 -2.61
CA LYS A 406 1.13 -44.37 -2.20
C LYS A 406 0.94 -44.53 -0.68
N ALA A 407 1.84 -45.26 -0.02
CA ALA A 407 1.77 -45.50 1.43
C ALA A 407 2.04 -44.26 2.31
N ASP A 408 2.56 -43.18 1.72
CA ASP A 408 2.96 -41.96 2.42
C ASP A 408 1.90 -40.85 2.33
N ILE A 409 1.04 -40.88 1.29
CA ILE A 409 0.05 -39.84 0.99
C ILE A 409 -0.88 -39.57 2.18
N ALA A 410 -1.37 -40.62 2.85
CA ALA A 410 -2.27 -40.48 3.99
C ALA A 410 -1.63 -39.71 5.16
N MET A 411 -0.38 -40.02 5.50
CA MET A 411 0.34 -39.36 6.60
C MET A 411 0.75 -37.92 6.21
N VAL A 412 1.17 -37.69 4.96
CA VAL A 412 1.41 -36.33 4.41
C VAL A 412 0.16 -35.46 4.52
N VAL A 413 -1.00 -35.97 4.09
CA VAL A 413 -2.27 -35.24 4.14
C VAL A 413 -2.71 -35.02 5.59
N ARG A 414 -2.57 -36.00 6.48
CA ARG A 414 -2.91 -35.85 7.91
C ARG A 414 -2.04 -34.77 8.58
N ILE A 415 -0.74 -34.74 8.30
CA ILE A 415 0.18 -33.67 8.74
C ILE A 415 -0.24 -32.31 8.18
N LEU A 416 -0.42 -32.19 6.85
CA LEU A 416 -0.75 -30.92 6.21
C LEU A 416 -2.12 -30.37 6.64
N ARG A 417 -3.10 -31.21 6.96
CA ARG A 417 -4.39 -30.73 7.49
C ARG A 417 -4.30 -30.27 8.94
N GLY A 418 -3.42 -30.85 9.75
CA GLY A 418 -3.23 -30.47 11.16
C GLY A 418 -2.30 -29.25 11.37
N VAL A 419 -1.43 -28.93 10.40
CA VAL A 419 -0.44 -27.85 10.57
C VAL A 419 -0.98 -26.44 10.32
N PHE A 420 -2.07 -26.30 9.56
CA PHE A 420 -2.76 -25.02 9.33
C PHE A 420 -3.92 -24.82 10.32
N GLY A 421 -4.25 -23.56 10.64
CA GLY A 421 -5.31 -23.23 11.59
C GLY A 421 -6.71 -23.70 11.17
N SER A 422 -6.95 -23.85 9.86
CA SER A 422 -8.04 -24.68 9.32
C SER A 422 -7.80 -25.06 7.86
N VAL A 423 -8.34 -26.21 7.43
CA VAL A 423 -8.38 -26.64 6.02
C VAL A 423 -9.76 -27.18 5.67
N GLU A 424 -10.57 -26.37 4.98
CA GLU A 424 -11.94 -26.72 4.58
C GLU A 424 -11.96 -27.88 3.58
N ARG A 425 -11.09 -27.83 2.56
CA ARG A 425 -11.09 -28.76 1.42
C ARG A 425 -9.66 -29.13 1.03
N VAL A 426 -9.44 -30.40 0.71
CA VAL A 426 -8.19 -30.89 0.12
C VAL A 426 -8.46 -31.33 -1.31
N LYS A 427 -7.57 -30.96 -2.23
CA LYS A 427 -7.63 -31.26 -3.66
C LYS A 427 -6.32 -31.93 -4.08
N PHE A 428 -6.43 -33.03 -4.81
CA PHE A 428 -5.27 -33.77 -5.30
C PHE A 428 -5.00 -33.44 -6.76
N VAL A 429 -3.72 -33.30 -7.11
CA VAL A 429 -3.27 -33.07 -8.49
C VAL A 429 -2.09 -33.95 -8.84
N GLU A 430 -1.85 -34.13 -10.13
CA GLU A 430 -0.74 -34.91 -10.67
C GLU A 430 -0.11 -34.21 -11.88
N GLY A 431 1.22 -34.10 -11.89
CA GLY A 431 2.04 -33.45 -12.92
C GLY A 431 2.20 -34.22 -14.23
N SER A 432 1.11 -34.74 -14.80
CA SER A 432 1.12 -35.69 -15.93
C SER A 432 1.96 -35.27 -17.15
N THR A 433 2.09 -33.96 -17.44
CA THR A 433 3.05 -33.41 -18.41
C THR A 433 3.51 -32.00 -18.01
N PRO A 434 4.70 -31.53 -18.46
CA PRO A 434 5.16 -30.17 -18.17
C PRO A 434 4.16 -29.12 -18.69
N GLY A 435 3.51 -28.41 -17.76
CA GLY A 435 2.49 -27.41 -18.05
C GLY A 435 1.03 -27.90 -18.00
N LYS A 436 0.77 -29.17 -17.68
CA LYS A 436 -0.60 -29.69 -17.49
C LYS A 436 -0.72 -30.53 -16.22
N THR A 437 -1.21 -29.91 -15.16
CA THR A 437 -1.72 -30.59 -13.97
C THR A 437 -3.08 -31.22 -14.25
N VAL A 438 -3.26 -32.46 -13.82
CA VAL A 438 -4.55 -33.16 -13.84
C VAL A 438 -5.09 -33.20 -12.41
N VAL A 439 -6.40 -33.00 -12.22
CA VAL A 439 -7.03 -33.17 -10.90
C VAL A 439 -7.29 -34.66 -10.70
N VAL A 440 -6.83 -35.20 -9.58
CA VAL A 440 -6.98 -36.62 -9.25
C VAL A 440 -8.33 -36.85 -8.59
N ASP A 441 -9.12 -37.76 -9.15
CA ASP A 441 -10.47 -38.07 -8.67
C ASP A 441 -10.47 -38.77 -7.31
N LYS A 442 -11.53 -38.55 -6.52
CA LYS A 442 -11.70 -39.16 -5.18
C LYS A 442 -11.77 -40.69 -5.19
N GLY A 443 -11.98 -41.31 -6.36
CA GLY A 443 -11.98 -42.75 -6.56
C GLY A 443 -10.62 -43.36 -6.92
N ASP A 444 -9.57 -42.56 -7.07
CA ASP A 444 -8.21 -43.05 -7.36
C ASP A 444 -7.73 -43.96 -6.22
N GLU A 445 -7.27 -45.17 -6.55
CA GLU A 445 -6.82 -46.15 -5.56
C GLU A 445 -5.67 -45.66 -4.68
N ARG A 446 -4.88 -44.67 -5.13
CA ARG A 446 -3.79 -44.06 -4.34
C ARG A 446 -4.33 -43.22 -3.18
N LEU A 447 -5.58 -42.77 -3.28
CA LEU A 447 -6.30 -42.01 -2.26
C LEU A 447 -7.18 -42.91 -1.37
N ALA A 448 -7.21 -44.22 -1.62
CA ALA A 448 -7.88 -45.18 -0.75
C ALA A 448 -7.21 -45.21 0.64
N GLY A 449 -8.02 -45.11 1.69
CA GLY A 449 -7.54 -45.06 3.09
C GLY A 449 -7.19 -43.66 3.60
N LEU A 450 -7.33 -42.59 2.81
CA LEU A 450 -7.20 -41.22 3.32
C LEU A 450 -8.13 -40.96 4.52
N GLY A 451 -7.56 -40.48 5.63
CA GLY A 451 -8.30 -40.20 6.85
C GLY A 451 -8.76 -41.44 7.63
N ARG A 452 -8.15 -42.61 7.38
CA ARG A 452 -8.30 -43.82 8.19
C ARG A 452 -6.98 -44.21 8.85
N GLY A 453 -7.09 -44.96 9.95
CA GLY A 453 -5.97 -45.44 10.74
C GLY A 453 -5.44 -44.40 11.73
N SER A 454 -4.96 -44.88 12.88
CA SER A 454 -4.46 -44.02 13.94
C SER A 454 -3.07 -43.45 13.63
N TRP A 455 -2.63 -42.42 14.38
CA TRP A 455 -1.23 -41.97 14.29
C TRP A 455 -0.23 -43.10 14.61
N ARG A 456 -0.54 -44.01 15.56
CA ARG A 456 0.25 -45.21 15.89
C ARG A 456 0.46 -46.09 14.66
N GLU A 457 -0.62 -46.45 13.95
CA GLU A 457 -0.56 -47.25 12.73
C GLU A 457 0.28 -46.55 11.63
N MET A 458 0.08 -45.25 11.42
CA MET A 458 0.83 -44.48 10.42
C MET A 458 2.33 -44.42 10.74
N VAL A 459 2.70 -44.20 12.01
CA VAL A 459 4.11 -44.08 12.43
C VAL A 459 4.80 -45.45 12.49
N LYS A 460 4.13 -46.52 12.96
CA LYS A 460 4.64 -47.90 12.84
C LYS A 460 4.93 -48.25 11.39
N GLY A 461 3.97 -48.01 10.50
CA GLY A 461 4.14 -48.24 9.06
C GLY A 461 5.27 -47.39 8.45
N TYR A 462 5.47 -46.16 8.91
CA TYR A 462 6.62 -45.33 8.50
C TYR A 462 7.96 -45.94 8.93
N ILE A 463 8.09 -46.28 10.21
CA ILE A 463 9.33 -46.87 10.77
C ILE A 463 9.64 -48.18 10.04
N GLU A 464 8.68 -49.09 9.90
CA GLU A 464 8.88 -50.38 9.23
C GLU A 464 9.33 -50.23 7.77
N ARG A 465 8.66 -49.38 6.99
CA ARG A 465 8.98 -49.15 5.56
C ARG A 465 10.41 -48.67 5.37
N TYR A 466 10.85 -47.66 6.15
CA TYR A 466 12.18 -47.07 5.97
C TYR A 466 13.29 -47.82 6.73
N ARG A 467 12.97 -48.58 7.79
CA ARG A 467 13.91 -49.55 8.41
C ARG A 467 14.34 -50.63 7.41
N ARG A 468 13.39 -51.13 6.60
CA ARG A 468 13.65 -52.13 5.54
C ARG A 468 14.46 -51.59 4.36
N GLN A 469 14.59 -50.26 4.20
CA GLN A 469 15.36 -49.65 3.12
C GLN A 469 16.82 -49.42 3.54
N ILE A 470 17.73 -50.22 2.98
CA ILE A 470 19.17 -50.19 3.27
C ILE A 470 19.73 -48.79 2.95
N GLY A 471 20.33 -48.15 3.96
CA GLY A 471 20.93 -46.80 3.86
C GLY A 471 19.94 -45.63 3.90
N TRP A 472 18.63 -45.86 3.87
CA TRP A 472 17.63 -44.78 3.90
C TRP A 472 17.17 -44.43 5.32
N HIS A 473 17.16 -45.37 6.27
CA HIS A 473 16.84 -45.10 7.68
C HIS A 473 17.67 -43.93 8.27
N ASN A 474 18.94 -43.81 7.87
CA ASN A 474 19.85 -42.70 8.19
C ASN A 474 19.34 -41.29 7.86
N TRP A 475 18.28 -41.17 7.05
CA TRP A 475 17.67 -39.91 6.65
C TRP A 475 16.27 -39.70 7.22
N HIS A 476 15.64 -40.74 7.81
CA HIS A 476 14.20 -40.78 8.07
C HIS A 476 13.82 -40.73 9.56
N PHE A 477 14.66 -41.26 10.45
CA PHE A 477 14.47 -41.22 11.91
C PHE A 477 15.80 -41.42 12.66
N LYS A 478 15.84 -41.14 13.97
CA LYS A 478 17.04 -41.31 14.81
C LYS A 478 17.54 -42.75 14.84
N MET A 479 18.85 -42.93 14.98
CA MET A 479 19.50 -44.26 14.97
C MET A 479 19.00 -45.16 16.09
N ASP A 480 18.61 -44.59 17.22
CA ASP A 480 18.10 -45.32 18.38
C ASP A 480 16.77 -46.05 18.09
N LEU A 481 16.01 -45.62 17.06
CA LEU A 481 14.81 -46.32 16.58
C LEU A 481 15.10 -47.46 15.56
N VAL A 482 16.34 -47.64 15.11
CA VAL A 482 16.71 -48.76 14.22
C VAL A 482 16.69 -50.12 14.95
N PRO A 483 17.30 -50.30 16.14
CA PRO A 483 17.35 -51.60 16.81
C PRO A 483 16.07 -52.01 17.53
N LEU A 484 15.18 -51.06 17.88
CA LEU A 484 14.00 -51.36 18.72
C LEU A 484 13.00 -52.33 18.07
N ARG A 485 12.43 -53.21 18.87
CA ARG A 485 11.26 -54.04 18.55
C ARG A 485 10.02 -53.18 18.37
N GLU A 486 8.95 -53.79 17.87
CA GLU A 486 7.66 -53.09 17.77
C GLU A 486 7.07 -52.77 19.14
N GLU A 487 7.19 -53.70 20.09
CA GLU A 487 6.83 -53.57 21.51
C GLU A 487 7.48 -52.33 22.14
N GLU A 488 8.81 -52.20 22.00
CA GLU A 488 9.59 -51.07 22.52
C GLU A 488 9.28 -49.74 21.81
N VAL A 489 8.60 -49.76 20.66
CA VAL A 489 8.11 -48.56 19.96
C VAL A 489 6.69 -48.20 20.39
N ASP A 490 5.85 -49.17 20.75
CA ASP A 490 4.57 -48.92 21.43
C ASP A 490 4.80 -48.29 22.82
N ASP A 491 5.75 -48.82 23.62
CA ASP A 491 6.15 -48.25 24.93
C ASP A 491 6.58 -46.77 24.85
N LEU A 492 7.04 -46.31 23.67
CA LEU A 492 7.37 -44.91 23.42
C LEU A 492 6.16 -44.07 23.01
N MET A 493 5.18 -44.66 22.30
CA MET A 493 3.93 -44.01 21.89
C MET A 493 2.92 -43.90 23.04
N ASP A 494 2.88 -44.89 23.94
CA ASP A 494 1.96 -44.95 25.08
C ASP A 494 2.13 -43.78 26.07
N LYS A 495 3.30 -43.14 26.05
CA LYS A 495 3.57 -41.88 26.77
C LYS A 495 2.62 -40.74 26.36
N GLU A 496 2.11 -40.79 25.13
CA GLU A 496 1.11 -39.88 24.58
C GLU A 496 -0.01 -40.65 23.86
N MET A 497 -0.48 -41.74 24.51
CA MET A 497 -1.51 -42.65 24.00
C MET A 497 -2.72 -41.93 23.37
N GLU A 498 -3.27 -40.90 24.04
CA GLU A 498 -4.40 -40.10 23.54
C GLU A 498 -4.13 -39.42 22.18
N PHE A 499 -2.89 -39.02 21.92
CA PHE A 499 -2.49 -38.51 20.62
C PHE A 499 -2.30 -39.65 19.62
N PHE A 500 -1.53 -40.68 19.98
CA PHE A 500 -1.14 -41.74 19.04
C PHE A 500 -2.31 -42.63 18.60
N ASP A 501 -3.33 -42.81 19.43
CA ASP A 501 -4.50 -43.65 19.09
C ASP A 501 -5.64 -42.88 18.37
N SER A 502 -5.46 -41.57 18.13
CA SER A 502 -6.39 -40.72 17.38
C SER A 502 -6.28 -40.83 15.86
#